data_AF-A0A753BB51-F1
#
_entry.id   AF-A0A753BB51-F1
#
_cell.length_a   1.000
_cell.length_b   1.000
_cell.length_c   1.000
_cell.angle_alpha   90.00
_cell.angle_beta   90.00
_cell.angle_gamma   90.00
#
_symmetry.space_group_name_H-M   'P 1'
#
loop_
_entity.id
_entity.type
_entity.pdbx_description
1 polymer ?
#
loop_
_entity_poly.entity_id
_entity_poly.type
_entity_poly.pdbx_seq_one_letter_code
_entity_poly.pdbx_strand_id
1 'polypeptide(L)'
;PVFLKPEKKISVADVKQALRNHYQNTSHDPYANNNPKEPWRPISVFRTQESHILQVRPNLPKAIGEVQYVAYGMSTLGVYVPYYQGMSHYLPGYDKGSDQASDDSVNWKFRKLQTLVMQDYNAYAPDVQRAYLVFEKQTAEKQKTMEQEYLKLYKSEPKKAQELLQTFEDKTMQDALNLTDSLTNQVFSKMTHATDMKYHFEGA
;
A
#
# COMPACT_ATOMS: atom_id res chain seq x y z
N PRO A 1 -17.55 -22.94 6.21
CA PRO A 1 -18.64 -22.39 7.06
C PRO A 1 -18.69 -20.88 6.89
N VAL A 2 -19.86 -20.26 7.06
CA VAL A 2 -20.03 -18.80 6.89
C VAL A 2 -19.40 -18.02 8.06
N PHE A 3 -19.44 -18.56 9.27
CA PHE A 3 -18.81 -17.99 10.46
C PHE A 3 -17.74 -18.92 11.01
N LEU A 4 -16.66 -18.33 11.51
CA LEU A 4 -15.54 -19.03 12.13
C LEU A 4 -15.06 -18.24 13.35
N LYS A 5 -14.67 -18.96 14.40
CA LYS A 5 -13.98 -18.38 15.56
C LYS A 5 -12.48 -18.44 15.28
N PRO A 6 -11.76 -17.31 15.25
CA PRO A 6 -10.32 -17.35 15.05
C PRO A 6 -9.62 -17.86 16.32
N GLU A 7 -8.46 -18.50 16.14
CA GLU A 7 -7.63 -18.99 17.24
C GLU A 7 -7.06 -17.86 18.11
N LYS A 8 -6.91 -16.66 17.53
CA LYS A 8 -6.40 -15.45 18.18
C LYS A 8 -7.16 -14.20 17.72
N LYS A 9 -7.00 -13.09 18.44
CA LYS A 9 -7.52 -11.78 18.00
C LYS A 9 -6.88 -11.40 16.66
N ILE A 10 -7.69 -10.86 15.76
CA ILE A 10 -7.26 -10.42 14.42
C ILE A 10 -6.83 -8.95 14.50
N SER A 11 -5.61 -8.67 14.04
CA SER A 11 -5.09 -7.31 13.90
C SER A 11 -5.34 -6.76 12.49
N VAL A 12 -5.19 -5.44 12.32
CA VAL A 12 -5.21 -4.81 10.98
C VAL A 12 -4.12 -5.41 10.09
N ALA A 13 -2.94 -5.73 10.65
CA ALA A 13 -1.86 -6.35 9.90
C ALA A 13 -2.24 -7.76 9.37
N ASP A 14 -2.97 -8.54 10.16
CA ASP A 14 -3.48 -9.85 9.72
C ASP A 14 -4.45 -9.69 8.54
N VAL A 15 -5.33 -8.69 8.58
CA VAL A 15 -6.27 -8.39 7.47
C VAL A 15 -5.52 -7.94 6.22
N LYS A 16 -4.53 -7.03 6.36
CA LYS A 16 -3.67 -6.62 5.23
C LYS A 16 -2.99 -7.83 4.60
N GLN A 17 -2.46 -8.75 5.41
CA GLN A 17 -1.81 -9.97 4.93
C GLN A 17 -2.80 -10.91 4.22
N ALA A 18 -4.03 -11.05 4.73
CA ALA A 18 -5.07 -11.85 4.08
C ALA A 18 -5.46 -11.27 2.71
N LEU A 19 -5.62 -9.94 2.62
CA LEU A 19 -5.92 -9.24 1.36
C LEU A 19 -4.79 -9.32 0.34
N ARG A 20 -3.56 -9.58 0.79
CA ARG A 20 -2.38 -9.81 -0.07
C ARG A 20 -2.25 -11.22 -0.59
N ASN A 21 -3.07 -12.15 -0.13
CA ASN A 21 -2.90 -13.56 -0.44
C ASN A 21 -2.97 -13.82 -1.96
N HIS A 22 -2.00 -14.58 -2.44
CA HIS A 22 -1.97 -15.11 -3.79
C HIS A 22 -1.49 -16.56 -3.81
N TYR A 23 -1.85 -17.33 -2.78
CA TYR A 23 -1.38 -18.71 -2.57
C TYR A 23 0.14 -18.84 -2.47
N GLN A 24 0.82 -17.81 -1.95
CA GLN A 24 2.28 -17.81 -1.80
C GLN A 24 2.81 -19.08 -1.13
N ASN A 25 3.94 -19.57 -1.64
CA ASN A 25 4.60 -20.82 -1.21
C ASN A 25 3.79 -22.10 -1.49
N THR A 26 2.90 -22.09 -2.49
CA THR A 26 2.19 -23.28 -2.95
C THR A 26 2.27 -23.41 -4.48
N SER A 27 1.88 -24.58 -5.01
CA SER A 27 1.75 -24.79 -6.45
C SER A 27 0.66 -23.92 -7.11
N HIS A 28 -0.21 -23.31 -6.32
CA HIS A 28 -1.31 -22.46 -6.79
C HIS A 28 -0.93 -20.97 -6.84
N ASP A 29 0.31 -20.59 -6.57
CA ASP A 29 0.76 -19.20 -6.73
C ASP A 29 0.89 -18.86 -8.22
N PRO A 30 -0.01 -18.04 -8.81
CA PRO A 30 0.05 -17.76 -10.24
C PRO A 30 1.23 -16.85 -10.60
N TYR A 31 1.75 -16.08 -9.65
CA TYR A 31 2.78 -15.07 -9.89
C TYR A 31 4.17 -15.66 -9.76
N ALA A 32 4.43 -16.38 -8.68
CA ALA A 32 5.73 -17.04 -8.51
C ALA A 32 5.98 -18.14 -9.54
N ASN A 33 4.92 -18.84 -9.97
CA ASN A 33 5.00 -19.93 -10.95
C ASN A 33 4.78 -19.48 -12.41
N ASN A 34 4.63 -18.17 -12.67
CA ASN A 34 4.33 -17.63 -14.00
C ASN A 34 3.13 -18.33 -14.69
N ASN A 35 2.08 -18.63 -13.92
CA ASN A 35 0.89 -19.35 -14.38
C ASN A 35 -0.32 -18.40 -14.50
N PRO A 36 -0.50 -17.71 -15.65
CA PRO A 36 -1.68 -16.86 -15.87
C PRO A 36 -2.99 -17.65 -16.04
N LYS A 37 -2.93 -18.98 -16.13
CA LYS A 37 -4.08 -19.88 -16.30
C LYS A 37 -4.43 -20.64 -15.01
N GLU A 38 -3.96 -20.17 -13.86
CA GLU A 38 -4.27 -20.76 -12.56
C GLU A 38 -5.80 -20.85 -12.37
N PRO A 39 -6.36 -22.06 -12.14
CA PRO A 39 -7.79 -22.21 -11.92
C PRO A 39 -8.28 -21.55 -10.63
N TRP A 40 -7.43 -21.42 -9.61
CA TRP A 40 -7.81 -20.82 -8.34
C TRP A 40 -7.52 -19.33 -8.32
N ARG A 41 -8.58 -18.52 -8.36
CA ARG A 41 -8.43 -17.06 -8.30
C ARG A 41 -7.74 -16.65 -6.98
N PRO A 42 -6.57 -15.97 -7.01
CA PRO A 42 -5.95 -15.42 -5.80
C PRO A 42 -6.78 -14.27 -5.25
N ILE A 43 -6.55 -13.87 -3.99
CA ILE A 43 -7.24 -12.70 -3.40
C ILE A 43 -6.68 -11.42 -4.03
N SER A 44 -5.35 -11.24 -3.96
CA SER A 44 -4.63 -10.14 -4.60
C SER A 44 -4.52 -10.39 -6.10
N VAL A 45 -5.21 -9.58 -6.91
CA VAL A 45 -5.19 -9.66 -8.38
C VAL A 45 -4.84 -8.33 -9.00
N PHE A 46 -4.22 -8.35 -10.20
CA PHE A 46 -3.82 -7.12 -10.88
C PHE A 46 -5.01 -6.21 -11.26
N ARG A 47 -6.22 -6.76 -11.37
CA ARG A 47 -7.45 -6.00 -11.65
C ARG A 47 -8.10 -5.34 -10.42
N THR A 48 -7.55 -5.53 -9.22
CA THR A 48 -8.01 -4.79 -8.04
C THR A 48 -7.82 -3.30 -8.31
N GLN A 49 -8.88 -2.51 -8.18
CA GLN A 49 -8.79 -1.05 -8.28
C GLN A 49 -8.24 -0.47 -6.98
N GLU A 50 -8.84 -0.88 -5.86
CA GLU A 50 -8.41 -0.53 -4.52
C GLU A 50 -8.65 -1.71 -3.57
N SER A 51 -7.81 -1.81 -2.55
CA SER A 51 -8.01 -2.67 -1.40
C SER A 51 -8.08 -1.81 -0.15
N HIS A 52 -9.14 -1.98 0.66
CA HIS A 52 -9.35 -1.13 1.81
C HIS A 52 -9.81 -1.89 3.07
N ILE A 53 -9.43 -1.36 4.22
CA ILE A 53 -9.83 -1.86 5.55
C ILE A 53 -10.40 -0.69 6.33
N LEU A 54 -11.67 -0.79 6.74
CA LEU A 54 -12.31 0.20 7.60
C LEU A 54 -12.25 -0.29 9.04
N GLN A 55 -11.62 0.47 9.91
CA GLN A 55 -11.53 0.20 11.34
C GLN A 55 -12.26 1.28 12.12
N VAL A 56 -13.19 0.86 12.98
CA VAL A 56 -13.89 1.73 13.92
C VAL A 56 -13.44 1.38 15.33
N ARG A 57 -12.95 2.38 16.09
CA ARG A 57 -12.50 2.25 17.48
C ARG A 57 -13.35 3.17 18.38
N PRO A 58 -14.48 2.67 18.92
CA PRO A 58 -15.47 3.49 19.64
C PRO A 58 -14.94 4.17 20.91
N ASN A 59 -13.82 3.70 21.45
CA ASN A 59 -13.18 4.23 22.65
C ASN A 59 -12.26 5.44 22.37
N LEU A 60 -12.18 5.91 21.13
CA LEU A 60 -11.39 7.08 20.72
C LEU A 60 -12.29 8.16 20.11
N PRO A 61 -11.87 9.45 20.10
CA PRO A 61 -12.57 10.48 19.35
C PRO A 61 -12.70 10.10 17.88
N LYS A 62 -13.87 10.33 17.26
CA LYS A 62 -14.17 9.91 15.88
C LYS A 62 -13.06 10.23 14.88
N ALA A 63 -12.51 11.45 14.97
CA ALA A 63 -11.44 11.96 14.11
C ALA A 63 -10.23 11.02 14.00
N ILE A 64 -9.86 10.33 15.10
CA ILE A 64 -8.77 9.37 15.13
C ILE A 64 -9.23 7.93 15.35
N GLY A 65 -10.47 7.71 15.81
CA GLY A 65 -11.03 6.38 16.08
C GLY A 65 -11.48 5.64 14.84
N GLU A 66 -11.85 6.36 13.78
CA GLU A 66 -12.24 5.80 12.48
C GLU A 66 -11.11 5.97 11.48
N VAL A 67 -10.60 4.85 10.96
CA VAL A 67 -9.46 4.81 10.02
C VAL A 67 -9.79 3.91 8.84
N GLN A 68 -9.57 4.40 7.64
CA GLN A 68 -9.58 3.62 6.41
C GLN A 68 -8.15 3.40 5.93
N TYR A 69 -7.67 2.16 5.93
CA TYR A 69 -6.38 1.83 5.32
C TYR A 69 -6.61 1.55 3.84
N VAL A 70 -5.98 2.31 2.94
CA VAL A 70 -6.18 2.20 1.48
C VAL A 70 -4.88 1.82 0.79
N ALA A 71 -4.96 0.82 -0.10
CA ALA A 71 -3.93 0.49 -1.07
C ALA A 71 -4.52 0.54 -2.48
N TYR A 72 -3.90 1.32 -3.37
CA TYR A 72 -4.30 1.40 -4.78
C TYR A 72 -3.76 0.20 -5.56
N GLY A 73 -4.60 -0.39 -6.39
CA GLY A 73 -4.23 -1.50 -7.25
C GLY A 73 -4.10 -2.84 -6.53
N MET A 74 -3.16 -3.65 -7.02
CA MET A 74 -2.91 -5.01 -6.53
C MET A 74 -2.27 -4.99 -5.13
N SER A 75 -2.97 -5.52 -4.13
CA SER A 75 -2.58 -5.43 -2.71
C SER A 75 -1.22 -6.06 -2.38
N THR A 76 -0.82 -7.16 -3.03
CA THR A 76 0.51 -7.77 -2.81
C THR A 76 1.67 -6.88 -3.28
N LEU A 77 1.41 -5.97 -4.21
CA LEU A 77 2.36 -4.97 -4.72
C LEU A 77 1.96 -3.55 -4.32
N GLY A 78 1.09 -3.42 -3.32
CA GLY A 78 0.52 -2.17 -2.85
C GLY A 78 0.92 -1.86 -1.42
N VAL A 79 0.86 -0.58 -1.08
CA VAL A 79 1.09 -0.03 0.26
C VAL A 79 -0.22 0.49 0.84
N TYR A 80 -0.52 0.11 2.06
CA TYR A 80 -1.68 0.61 2.81
C TYR A 80 -1.32 1.91 3.55
N VAL A 81 -1.90 3.01 3.10
CA VAL A 81 -1.84 4.31 3.76
C VAL A 81 -3.06 4.46 4.67
N PRO A 82 -2.91 4.82 5.96
CA PRO A 82 -4.04 5.10 6.84
C PRO A 82 -4.64 6.46 6.53
N TYR A 83 -5.95 6.51 6.30
CA TYR A 83 -6.74 7.73 6.22
C TYR A 83 -7.66 7.82 7.42
N TYR A 84 -7.38 8.76 8.30
CA TYR A 84 -8.22 9.10 9.43
C TYR A 84 -9.45 9.87 8.96
N GLN A 85 -10.60 9.55 9.54
CA GLN A 85 -11.85 10.27 9.27
C GLN A 85 -11.70 11.78 9.56
N GLY A 86 -10.84 12.14 10.51
CA GLY A 86 -10.59 13.52 10.91
C GLY A 86 -9.66 14.31 9.98
N MET A 87 -9.07 13.70 8.94
CA MET A 87 -8.27 14.48 7.99
C MET A 87 -9.14 15.52 7.29
N SER A 88 -8.57 16.69 6.98
CA SER A 88 -9.27 17.78 6.33
C SER A 88 -9.17 17.73 4.81
N HIS A 89 -8.11 17.12 4.27
CA HIS A 89 -7.87 17.00 2.84
C HIS A 89 -6.91 15.84 2.53
N TYR A 90 -6.90 15.44 1.26
CA TYR A 90 -5.90 14.58 0.67
C TYR A 90 -4.81 15.42 -0.01
N LEU A 91 -3.62 14.84 -0.22
CA LEU A 91 -2.66 15.44 -1.14
C LEU A 91 -3.23 15.53 -2.57
N PRO A 92 -2.78 16.51 -3.39
CA PRO A 92 -3.19 16.61 -4.78
C PRO A 92 -2.96 15.31 -5.56
N GLY A 93 -3.94 14.91 -6.39
CA GLY A 93 -3.84 13.75 -7.26
C GLY A 93 -4.45 12.46 -6.70
N TYR A 94 -4.78 12.40 -5.40
CA TYR A 94 -5.56 11.31 -4.80
C TYR A 94 -7.03 11.32 -5.26
N ASP A 95 -7.51 12.46 -5.76
CA ASP A 95 -8.83 12.70 -6.33
C ASP A 95 -8.90 12.47 -7.85
N LYS A 96 -7.77 12.11 -8.48
CA LYS A 96 -7.66 11.94 -9.94
C LYS A 96 -7.69 10.48 -10.34
N GLY A 97 -8.79 10.07 -10.97
CA GLY A 97 -8.95 8.77 -11.62
C GLY A 97 -9.49 8.93 -13.04
N SER A 98 -8.80 8.37 -14.02
CA SER A 98 -9.27 8.25 -15.41
C SER A 98 -8.83 6.90 -15.97
N ASP A 99 -9.33 6.55 -17.15
CA ASP A 99 -8.94 5.35 -17.90
C ASP A 99 -7.61 5.52 -18.65
N GLN A 100 -7.03 6.72 -18.66
CA GLN A 100 -5.76 7.05 -19.29
C GLN A 100 -4.68 7.34 -18.25
N ALA A 101 -3.49 6.74 -18.41
CA ALA A 101 -2.39 6.97 -17.50
C ALA A 101 -1.94 8.44 -17.50
N SER A 102 -1.72 8.99 -16.31
CA SER A 102 -1.22 10.35 -16.13
C SER A 102 -0.24 10.44 -14.95
N ASP A 103 0.73 11.33 -15.04
CA ASP A 103 1.76 11.49 -14.00
C ASP A 103 1.24 12.21 -12.74
N ASP A 104 0.11 12.92 -12.86
CA ASP A 104 -0.53 13.67 -11.79
C ASP A 104 -1.58 12.87 -11.02
N SER A 105 -1.89 11.64 -11.45
CA SER A 105 -2.79 10.73 -10.75
C SER A 105 -2.01 9.82 -9.82
N VAL A 106 -2.37 9.85 -8.54
CA VAL A 106 -1.76 8.97 -7.53
C VAL A 106 -2.09 7.51 -7.80
N ASN A 107 -3.31 7.21 -8.25
CA ASN A 107 -3.65 5.87 -8.71
C ASN A 107 -2.67 5.41 -9.80
N TRP A 108 -2.46 6.21 -10.85
CA TRP A 108 -1.55 5.83 -11.93
C TRP A 108 -0.09 5.73 -11.50
N LYS A 109 0.38 6.54 -10.54
CA LYS A 109 1.70 6.37 -9.91
C LYS A 109 1.88 4.98 -9.29
N PHE A 110 0.93 4.53 -8.46
CA PHE A 110 1.00 3.18 -7.88
C PHE A 110 0.86 2.08 -8.94
N ARG A 111 -0.07 2.25 -9.89
CA ARG A 111 -0.28 1.28 -10.99
C ARG A 111 0.93 1.15 -11.90
N LYS A 112 1.70 2.22 -12.13
CA LYS A 112 2.94 2.21 -12.92
C LYS A 112 3.96 1.26 -12.31
N LEU A 113 4.27 1.41 -11.01
CA LEU A 113 5.18 0.50 -10.30
C LEU A 113 4.70 -0.95 -10.41
N GLN A 114 3.41 -1.20 -10.12
CA GLN A 114 2.84 -2.55 -10.16
C GLN A 114 2.97 -3.18 -11.56
N THR A 115 2.73 -2.40 -12.62
CA THR A 115 2.84 -2.86 -14.01
C THR A 115 4.26 -3.28 -14.36
N LEU A 116 5.26 -2.49 -13.93
CA LEU A 116 6.67 -2.79 -14.14
C LEU A 116 7.10 -4.04 -13.37
N VAL A 117 6.69 -4.15 -12.10
CA VAL A 117 6.98 -5.33 -11.27
C VAL A 117 6.39 -6.61 -11.87
N MET A 118 5.19 -6.53 -12.46
CA MET A 118 4.53 -7.68 -13.09
C MET A 118 5.22 -8.18 -14.37
N GLN A 119 6.18 -7.44 -14.94
CA GLN A 119 6.97 -7.95 -16.08
C GLN A 119 7.88 -9.11 -15.69
N ASP A 120 8.36 -9.11 -14.44
CA ASP A 120 9.05 -10.24 -13.82
C ASP A 120 8.81 -10.19 -12.30
N TYR A 121 7.73 -10.85 -11.87
CA TYR A 121 7.29 -10.82 -10.48
C TYR A 121 8.39 -11.33 -9.54
N ASN A 122 9.08 -12.41 -9.91
CA ASN A 122 10.10 -13.02 -9.07
C ASN A 122 11.33 -12.13 -8.92
N ALA A 123 11.72 -11.41 -9.97
CA ALA A 123 12.87 -10.50 -9.92
C ALA A 123 12.60 -9.23 -9.12
N TYR A 124 11.36 -8.70 -9.16
CA TYR A 124 11.08 -7.33 -8.72
C TYR A 124 10.16 -7.24 -7.48
N ALA A 125 9.21 -8.15 -7.31
CA ALA A 125 8.26 -8.10 -6.19
C ALA A 125 8.90 -8.15 -4.80
N PRO A 126 9.95 -8.96 -4.54
CA PRO A 126 10.53 -9.06 -3.20
C PRO A 126 11.05 -7.73 -2.63
N ASP A 127 11.60 -6.86 -3.49
CA ASP A 127 12.10 -5.56 -3.05
C ASP A 127 10.98 -4.60 -2.70
N VAL A 128 9.96 -4.52 -3.55
CA VAL A 128 8.78 -3.67 -3.36
C VAL A 128 8.01 -4.09 -2.11
N GLN A 129 7.75 -5.39 -1.97
CA GLN A 129 7.05 -5.96 -0.80
C GLN A 129 7.79 -5.64 0.49
N ARG A 130 9.11 -5.85 0.53
CA ARG A 130 9.93 -5.57 1.72
C ARG A 130 9.89 -4.09 2.09
N ALA A 131 10.07 -3.20 1.12
CA ALA A 131 10.08 -1.77 1.35
C ALA A 131 8.72 -1.26 1.87
N TYR A 132 7.63 -1.70 1.25
CA TYR A 132 6.27 -1.35 1.71
C TYR A 132 5.92 -1.94 3.08
N LEU A 133 6.35 -3.16 3.40
CA LEU A 133 6.17 -3.73 4.74
C LEU A 133 6.93 -2.94 5.81
N VAL A 134 8.16 -2.51 5.52
CA VAL A 134 8.93 -1.65 6.42
C VAL A 134 8.23 -0.31 6.62
N PHE A 135 7.77 0.32 5.54
CA PHE A 135 7.01 1.57 5.59
C PHE A 135 5.75 1.42 6.45
N GLU A 136 4.93 0.39 6.21
CA GLU A 136 3.69 0.16 6.97
C GLU A 136 3.95 -0.07 8.46
N LYS A 137 5.02 -0.79 8.81
CA LYS A 137 5.40 -1.00 10.21
C LYS A 137 5.81 0.33 10.86
N GLN A 138 6.63 1.13 10.19
CA GLN A 138 7.05 2.44 10.70
C GLN A 138 5.85 3.39 10.84
N THR A 139 4.95 3.41 9.85
CA THR A 139 3.73 4.21 9.87
C THR A 139 2.82 3.79 11.02
N ALA A 140 2.67 2.49 11.31
CA ALA A 140 1.89 2.01 12.45
C ALA A 140 2.43 2.52 13.80
N GLU A 141 3.76 2.58 13.98
CA GLU A 141 4.34 3.17 15.19
C GLU A 141 4.14 4.69 15.23
N LYS A 142 4.29 5.39 14.10
CA LYS A 142 4.00 6.83 14.01
C LYS A 142 2.53 7.14 14.30
N GLN A 143 1.58 6.29 13.87
CA GLN A 143 0.16 6.41 14.20
C GLN A 143 -0.04 6.41 15.72
N LYS A 144 0.55 5.45 16.44
CA LYS A 144 0.44 5.38 17.91
C LYS A 144 0.95 6.65 18.58
N THR A 145 2.12 7.14 18.17
CA THR A 145 2.71 8.37 18.73
C THR A 145 1.82 9.58 18.45
N MET A 146 1.33 9.72 17.21
CA MET A 146 0.44 10.82 16.84
C MET A 146 -0.87 10.76 17.63
N GLU A 147 -1.51 9.60 17.73
CA GLU A 147 -2.77 9.42 18.46
C GLU A 147 -2.62 9.77 19.95
N GLN A 148 -1.52 9.36 20.59
CA GLN A 148 -1.23 9.69 21.98
C GLN A 148 -1.11 11.20 22.18
N GLU A 149 -0.45 11.91 21.27
CA GLU A 149 -0.31 13.36 21.34
C GLU A 149 -1.62 14.08 21.03
N TYR A 150 -2.37 13.60 20.04
CA TYR A 150 -3.72 14.09 19.71
C TYR A 150 -4.63 14.03 20.95
N LEU A 151 -4.61 12.92 21.70
CA LEU A 151 -5.43 12.73 22.89
C LEU A 151 -5.11 13.72 24.04
N LYS A 152 -3.88 14.25 24.11
CA LYS A 152 -3.52 15.29 25.08
C LYS A 152 -4.06 16.66 24.67
N LEU A 153 -4.12 16.93 23.37
CA LEU A 153 -4.43 18.25 22.83
C LEU A 153 -5.91 18.46 22.51
N TYR A 154 -6.65 17.43 22.09
CA TYR A 154 -7.95 17.64 21.39
C TYR A 154 -9.04 18.33 22.22
N LYS A 155 -8.98 18.27 23.56
CA LYS A 155 -9.96 18.95 24.43
C LYS A 155 -9.59 20.41 24.71
N SER A 156 -8.30 20.68 24.95
CA SER A 156 -7.80 22.00 25.36
C SER A 156 -7.41 22.87 24.17
N GLU A 157 -6.83 22.26 23.13
CA GLU A 157 -6.24 22.91 21.96
C GLU A 157 -6.69 22.23 20.66
N PRO A 158 -8.00 22.20 20.36
CA PRO A 158 -8.56 21.41 19.25
C PRO A 158 -7.98 21.77 17.87
N LYS A 159 -7.61 23.03 17.64
CA LYS A 159 -6.94 23.45 16.40
C LYS A 159 -5.56 22.82 16.24
N LYS A 160 -4.77 22.76 17.32
CA LYS A 160 -3.44 22.12 17.30
C LYS A 160 -3.55 20.60 17.13
N ALA A 161 -4.55 19.97 17.75
CA ALA A 161 -4.81 18.55 17.55
C ALA A 161 -5.17 18.23 16.08
N GLN A 162 -5.99 19.08 15.45
CA GLN A 162 -6.34 18.95 14.03
C GLN A 162 -5.11 19.14 13.12
N GLU A 163 -4.27 20.13 13.40
CA GLU A 163 -3.03 20.39 12.64
C GLU A 163 -2.03 19.23 12.77
N LEU A 164 -1.90 18.65 13.97
CA LEU A 164 -1.09 17.46 14.20
C LEU A 164 -1.57 16.27 13.34
N LEU A 165 -2.89 16.04 13.31
CA LEU A 165 -3.49 14.97 12.51
C LEU A 165 -3.23 15.20 11.01
N GLN A 166 -3.49 16.41 10.51
CA GLN A 166 -3.27 16.74 9.10
C GLN A 166 -1.80 16.63 8.71
N THR A 167 -0.88 17.10 9.55
CA THR A 167 0.56 17.01 9.29
C THR A 167 1.01 15.55 9.20
N PHE A 168 0.47 14.68 10.05
CA PHE A 168 0.74 13.24 9.97
C PHE A 168 0.23 12.64 8.65
N GLU A 169 -0.98 13.00 8.23
CA GLU A 169 -1.61 12.53 7.00
C GLU A 169 -0.82 12.95 5.76
N ASP A 170 -0.55 14.25 5.62
CA ASP A 170 0.22 14.81 4.50
C ASP A 170 1.59 14.16 4.39
N LYS A 171 2.29 14.04 5.53
CA LYS A 171 3.61 13.40 5.56
C LYS A 171 3.54 11.93 5.19
N THR A 172 2.55 11.19 5.68
CA THR A 172 2.43 9.75 5.40
C THR A 172 2.08 9.51 3.94
N MET A 173 1.15 10.28 3.37
CA MET A 173 0.82 10.23 1.95
C MET A 173 2.04 10.59 1.08
N GLN A 174 2.77 11.66 1.41
CA GLN A 174 3.94 12.09 0.65
C GLN A 174 5.09 11.07 0.73
N ASP A 175 5.37 10.54 1.92
CA ASP A 175 6.42 9.53 2.11
C ASP A 175 6.09 8.25 1.32
N ALA A 176 4.82 7.84 1.25
CA ALA A 176 4.38 6.70 0.43
C ALA A 176 4.58 6.93 -1.08
N LEU A 177 4.28 8.14 -1.57
CA LEU A 177 4.52 8.52 -2.96
C LEU A 177 6.01 8.55 -3.28
N ASN A 178 6.82 9.17 -2.43
CA ASN A 178 8.28 9.23 -2.59
C ASN A 178 8.91 7.84 -2.62
N LEU A 179 8.47 6.95 -1.73
CA LEU A 179 8.91 5.56 -1.72
C LEU A 179 8.52 4.84 -3.01
N THR A 180 7.31 5.07 -3.51
CA THR A 180 6.82 4.49 -4.77
C THR A 180 7.62 4.97 -5.98
N ASP A 181 7.91 6.27 -6.05
CA ASP A 181 8.72 6.85 -7.13
C ASP A 181 10.16 6.27 -7.07
N SER A 182 10.74 6.14 -5.87
CA SER A 182 12.06 5.50 -5.68
C SER A 182 12.08 4.04 -6.12
N LEU A 183 11.09 3.24 -5.70
CA LEU A 183 10.96 1.84 -6.09
C LEU A 183 10.72 1.70 -7.61
N THR A 184 9.97 2.62 -8.22
CA THR A 184 9.75 2.66 -9.66
C THR A 184 11.06 2.82 -10.40
N ASN A 185 11.90 3.78 -9.98
CA ASN A 185 13.21 4.00 -10.58
C ASN A 185 14.16 2.80 -10.34
N GLN A 186 14.11 2.17 -9.16
CA GLN A 186 14.90 0.98 -8.86
C GLN A 186 14.53 -0.19 -9.78
N VAL A 187 13.23 -0.50 -9.90
CA VAL A 187 12.74 -1.57 -10.78
C VAL A 187 13.08 -1.25 -12.24
N PHE A 188 12.85 -0.01 -12.68
CA PHE A 188 13.17 0.40 -14.04
C PHE A 188 14.67 0.27 -14.36
N SER A 189 15.55 0.63 -13.41
CA SER A 189 17.00 0.46 -13.56
C SER A 189 17.39 -1.01 -13.70
N LYS A 190 16.79 -1.91 -12.91
CA LYS A 190 16.99 -3.35 -13.03
C LYS A 190 16.51 -3.90 -14.38
N MET A 191 15.35 -3.43 -14.86
CA MET A 191 14.82 -3.80 -16.17
C MET A 191 15.73 -3.33 -17.31
N THR A 192 16.26 -2.11 -17.23
CA THR A 192 17.22 -1.58 -18.21
C THR A 192 18.47 -2.44 -18.26
N HIS A 193 19.06 -2.78 -17.11
CA HIS A 193 20.22 -3.66 -17.05
C HIS A 193 19.91 -5.07 -17.59
N ALA A 194 18.77 -5.66 -17.22
CA ALA A 194 18.37 -6.96 -17.75
C ALA A 194 18.16 -6.95 -19.27
N THR A 195 17.68 -5.82 -19.82
CA THR A 195 17.52 -5.63 -21.26
C THR A 195 18.88 -5.53 -21.96
N ASP A 196 19.80 -4.75 -21.40
CA ASP A 196 21.18 -4.64 -21.89
C ASP A 196 21.88 -6.00 -21.91
N MET A 197 21.84 -6.75 -20.80
CA MET A 197 22.41 -8.10 -20.73
C MET A 197 21.77 -9.10 -21.70
N LYS A 198 20.48 -8.94 -22.00
CA LYS A 198 19.77 -9.80 -22.98
C LYS A 198 20.20 -9.53 -24.41
N TYR A 199 20.55 -8.28 -24.74
CA TYR A 199 20.98 -7.86 -26.07
C TYR A 199 22.43 -7.38 -26.06
N HIS A 200 23.28 -7.99 -25.23
CA HIS A 200 24.68 -7.60 -25.11
C HIS A 200 25.45 -8.02 -26.37
N PHE A 201 26.15 -7.06 -26.98
CA PHE A 201 27.02 -7.28 -28.13
C PHE A 201 28.47 -7.04 -27.70
N GLU A 202 29.33 -8.07 -27.78
CA GLU A 202 30.74 -7.92 -27.42
C GLU A 202 31.42 -6.83 -28.28
N GLY A 203 32.01 -5.82 -27.62
CA GLY A 203 32.76 -4.75 -28.28
C GLY A 203 31.94 -3.50 -28.68
N ALA A 204 30.65 -3.44 -28.30
CA ALA A 204 29.84 -2.21 -28.35
C ALA A 204 29.86 -1.45 -27.01
#